data_AF-A0A8C0N840-F1
#
_entry.id   AF-A0A8C0N840-F1
#
_cell.length_a   1.000
_cell.length_b   1.000
_cell.length_c   1.000
_cell.angle_alpha   90.00
_cell.angle_beta   90.00
_cell.angle_gamma   90.00
#
_symmetry.space_group_name_H-M   'P 1'
#
loop_
_entity.id
_entity.type
_entity.pdbx_description
1 polymer ?
#
loop_
_entity_poly.entity_id
_entity_poly.type
_entity_poly.pdbx_seq_one_letter_code
_entity_poly.pdbx_strand_id
1 'polypeptide(L)'
;MAAAPQAPGRGSIRKTRPLTVKTSLNNPYTICWTTLEREDMHFILQTLQDRFKSLGLQKIEDKKRKKKQFLKKQSPDKCSTEVDKSEDLKEKQPEDNEQGSGWTPVLVRRQLAIGVNEVTRALERNELLLVLVCKSAKPAIITSHLIQLSSSRSVPACQVPRLSETLAPVIGLKCVLALGFRKDTTAFVEEVKAIIPRVPSLHVPWLHGQPKEAWENVDTESLESQDKEILETSFEDLSKHKKKLVEGQQAVVLQPLKIKKVIPNPSKIRKPPKSKKPTSK
;
A
#
# COMPACT_ATOMS: atom_id res chain seq x y z
N MET A 1 43.86 72.33 -14.91
CA MET A 1 44.06 70.87 -14.71
C MET A 1 42.74 70.29 -14.19
N ALA A 2 41.85 69.85 -15.08
CA ALA A 2 40.54 69.29 -14.69
C ALA A 2 40.64 67.75 -14.67
N ALA A 3 40.28 67.15 -13.54
CA ALA A 3 40.30 65.70 -13.33
C ALA A 3 39.18 65.00 -14.11
N ALA A 4 39.50 63.88 -14.75
CA ALA A 4 38.55 63.07 -15.50
C ALA A 4 37.53 62.37 -14.58
N PRO A 5 36.26 62.22 -15.00
CA PRO A 5 35.24 61.55 -14.20
C PRO A 5 35.48 60.04 -14.15
N GLN A 6 35.49 59.48 -12.93
CA GLN A 6 35.55 58.03 -12.71
C GLN A 6 34.25 57.37 -13.20
N ALA A 7 34.38 56.31 -14.00
CA ALA A 7 33.25 55.50 -14.43
C ALA A 7 32.64 54.73 -13.23
N PRO A 8 31.30 54.57 -13.18
CA PRO A 8 30.66 53.82 -12.12
C PRO A 8 31.05 52.33 -12.20
N GLY A 9 31.54 51.79 -11.07
CA GLY A 9 31.96 50.40 -10.96
C GLY A 9 30.85 49.44 -11.40
N ARG A 10 31.13 48.63 -12.42
CA ARG A 10 30.24 47.55 -12.86
C ARG A 10 30.02 46.58 -11.70
N GLY A 11 28.83 46.62 -11.12
CA GLY A 11 28.39 45.62 -10.14
C GLY A 11 28.48 44.22 -10.72
N SER A 12 29.11 43.31 -9.96
CA SER A 12 29.24 41.90 -10.31
C SER A 12 27.87 41.23 -10.31
N ILE A 13 27.30 41.02 -11.50
CA ILE A 13 26.09 40.21 -11.68
C ILE A 13 26.48 38.77 -11.36
N ARG A 14 26.12 38.30 -10.16
CA ARG A 14 26.33 36.90 -9.75
C ARG A 14 25.63 36.01 -10.76
N LYS A 15 26.42 35.27 -11.56
CA LYS A 15 25.89 34.30 -12.53
C LYS A 15 25.01 33.29 -11.80
N THR A 16 23.71 33.32 -12.06
CA THR A 16 22.75 32.34 -11.54
C THR A 16 23.16 30.96 -12.04
N ARG A 17 23.31 29.99 -11.13
CA ARG A 17 23.69 28.63 -11.53
C ARG A 17 22.63 28.09 -12.50
N PRO A 18 23.04 27.48 -13.63
CA PRO A 18 22.07 26.93 -14.58
C PRO A 18 21.24 25.85 -13.89
N LEU A 19 19.93 25.86 -14.14
CA LEU A 19 18.99 24.89 -13.59
C LEU A 19 19.31 23.51 -14.18
N THR A 20 19.94 22.63 -13.40
CA THR A 20 20.19 21.25 -13.82
C THR A 20 18.88 20.46 -13.75
N VAL A 21 18.19 20.34 -14.89
CA VAL A 21 17.00 19.49 -15.01
C VAL A 21 17.43 18.04 -15.18
N LYS A 22 17.03 17.18 -14.24
CA LYS A 22 17.18 15.74 -14.35
C LYS A 22 15.86 15.15 -14.82
N THR A 23 15.88 14.42 -15.93
CA THR A 23 14.73 13.61 -16.36
C THR A 23 14.74 12.30 -15.56
N SER A 24 13.64 12.01 -14.87
CA SER A 24 13.41 10.72 -14.23
C SER A 24 12.25 9.99 -14.90
N LEU A 25 12.37 8.68 -15.02
CA LEU A 25 11.24 7.85 -15.42
C LEU A 25 10.41 7.56 -14.16
N ASN A 26 9.34 8.31 -13.98
CA ASN A 26 8.40 8.06 -12.88
C ASN A 26 7.36 7.01 -13.32
N ASN A 27 6.89 6.20 -12.38
CA ASN A 27 5.81 5.26 -12.66
C ASN A 27 4.53 6.04 -13.05
N PRO A 28 3.95 5.81 -14.25
CA PRO A 28 2.73 6.49 -14.68
C PRO A 28 1.51 6.07 -13.86
N TYR A 29 1.54 4.91 -13.20
CA TYR A 29 0.41 4.41 -12.45
C TYR A 29 0.45 4.83 -10.99
N THR A 30 -0.61 5.52 -10.57
CA THR A 30 -0.88 5.84 -9.17
C THR A 30 -1.93 4.87 -8.62
N ILE A 31 -1.52 4.02 -7.68
CA ILE A 31 -2.47 3.16 -6.97
C ILE A 31 -3.04 3.96 -5.82
N CYS A 32 -4.33 4.24 -5.92
CA CYS A 32 -5.09 5.01 -4.95
C CYS A 32 -6.18 4.16 -4.32
N TRP A 33 -6.57 4.53 -3.11
CA TRP A 33 -7.75 3.95 -2.46
C TRP A 33 -9.02 4.43 -3.16
N THR A 34 -9.99 3.54 -3.33
CA THR A 34 -11.32 3.91 -3.82
C THR A 34 -12.05 4.76 -2.76
N THR A 35 -12.79 5.76 -3.22
CA THR A 35 -13.60 6.61 -2.34
C THR A 35 -14.83 5.86 -1.86
N LEU A 36 -15.07 5.87 -0.55
CA LEU A 36 -16.26 5.31 0.07
C LEU A 36 -17.32 6.42 0.27
N GLU A 37 -18.59 6.07 0.12
CA GLU A 37 -19.72 6.99 0.36
C GLU A 37 -19.88 7.33 1.83
N ARG A 38 -20.34 8.56 2.13
CA ARG A 38 -20.42 9.09 3.51
C ARG A 38 -21.35 8.27 4.41
N GLU A 39 -22.43 7.74 3.85
CA GLU A 39 -23.42 6.94 4.56
C GLU A 39 -22.83 5.60 4.95
N ASP A 40 -22.19 4.91 4.00
CA ASP A 40 -21.50 3.64 4.25
C ASP A 40 -20.34 3.80 5.23
N MET A 41 -19.61 4.92 5.17
CA MET A 41 -18.57 5.22 6.16
C MET A 41 -19.13 5.28 7.57
N HIS A 42 -20.25 5.99 7.78
CA HIS A 42 -20.86 6.10 9.11
C HIS A 42 -21.43 4.76 9.56
N PHE A 43 -22.09 4.03 8.66
CA PHE A 43 -22.58 2.69 8.92
C PHE A 43 -21.46 1.76 9.41
N ILE A 44 -20.36 1.66 8.66
CA ILE A 44 -19.22 0.81 9.02
C ILE A 44 -18.66 1.19 10.40
N LEU A 45 -18.47 2.49 10.66
CA LEU A 45 -17.91 2.96 11.92
C LEU A 45 -18.83 2.68 13.11
N GLN A 46 -20.13 2.96 12.98
CA GLN A 46 -21.11 2.77 14.05
C GLN A 46 -21.29 1.29 14.36
N THR A 47 -21.51 0.48 13.33
CA THR A 47 -21.67 -0.97 13.44
C THR A 47 -20.49 -1.62 14.16
N LEU A 48 -19.26 -1.27 13.77
CA LEU A 48 -18.08 -1.79 14.44
C LEU A 48 -17.98 -1.26 15.87
N GLN A 49 -18.19 0.04 16.09
CA GLN A 49 -18.11 0.65 17.41
C GLN A 49 -19.04 -0.05 18.40
N ASP A 50 -20.28 -0.33 18.00
CA ASP A 50 -21.28 -0.96 18.85
C ASP A 50 -20.93 -2.43 19.13
N ARG A 51 -20.41 -3.16 18.13
CA ARG A 51 -19.92 -4.54 18.35
C ARG A 51 -18.66 -4.63 19.20
N PHE A 52 -17.72 -3.70 19.05
CA PHE A 52 -16.53 -3.67 19.92
C PHE A 52 -16.93 -3.38 21.38
N LYS A 53 -17.93 -2.53 21.62
CA LYS A 53 -18.50 -2.30 22.95
C LYS A 53 -19.22 -3.54 23.48
N SER A 54 -20.05 -4.19 22.67
CA SER A 54 -20.81 -5.38 23.11
C SER A 54 -19.91 -6.57 23.44
N LEU A 55 -18.82 -6.75 22.70
CA LEU A 55 -17.83 -7.81 22.95
C LEU A 55 -16.86 -7.46 24.09
N GLY A 56 -16.83 -6.20 24.54
CA GLY A 56 -15.95 -5.73 25.60
C GLY A 56 -14.46 -5.88 25.26
N LEU A 57 -14.08 -5.84 23.98
CA LEU A 57 -12.69 -6.03 23.57
C LEU A 57 -11.85 -4.82 23.99
N GLN A 58 -11.04 -4.98 25.03
CA GLN A 58 -10.17 -3.93 25.55
C GLN A 58 -8.77 -4.45 25.81
N LYS A 59 -7.78 -3.62 25.46
CA LYS A 59 -6.40 -3.82 25.86
C LYS A 59 -6.16 -3.10 27.19
N ILE A 60 -5.99 -3.88 28.25
CA ILE A 60 -5.66 -3.35 29.58
C ILE A 60 -4.15 -3.24 29.69
N GLU A 61 -3.62 -2.02 29.76
CA GLU A 61 -2.20 -1.78 30.00
C GLU A 61 -1.92 -1.56 31.50
N ASP A 62 -1.09 -2.42 32.10
CA ASP A 62 -0.61 -2.24 33.47
C ASP A 62 0.27 -0.98 33.58
N LYS A 63 -0.33 0.12 34.04
CA LYS A 63 0.40 1.36 34.35
C LYS A 63 1.52 1.12 35.38
N LYS A 64 1.41 0.11 36.24
CA LYS A 64 2.40 -0.26 37.27
C LYS A 64 3.71 -0.81 36.69
N ARG A 65 3.68 -1.54 35.55
CA ARG A 65 4.90 -2.11 34.93
C ARG A 65 5.78 -1.03 34.27
N LYS A 66 5.18 0.04 33.73
CA LYS A 66 5.94 1.16 33.15
C LYS A 66 6.80 1.88 34.20
N LYS A 67 6.35 2.02 35.45
CA LYS A 67 7.17 2.64 36.53
C LYS A 67 8.40 1.81 36.92
N LYS A 68 8.31 0.47 36.92
CA LYS A 68 9.45 -0.39 37.30
C LYS A 68 10.57 -0.43 36.26
N GLN A 69 10.28 -0.21 34.98
CA GLN A 69 11.32 -0.18 33.94
C GLN A 69 12.10 1.15 33.88
N PHE A 70 11.51 2.26 34.31
CA PHE A 70 12.23 3.54 34.38
C PHE A 70 13.22 3.63 35.56
N LEU A 71 12.99 2.85 36.63
CA LEU A 71 13.87 2.81 37.81
C LEU A 71 15.11 1.90 37.66
N LYS A 72 15.19 1.08 36.60
CA LYS A 72 16.26 0.08 36.44
C LYS A 72 17.36 0.48 35.46
N LYS A 73 17.46 1.78 35.10
CA LYS A 73 18.41 2.28 34.09
C LYS A 73 19.47 3.26 34.63
N GLN A 74 19.88 3.04 35.87
CA GLN A 74 21.12 3.52 36.50
C GLN A 74 21.56 2.33 37.38
N SER A 75 22.73 1.69 37.31
CA SER A 75 24.09 2.07 36.91
C SER A 75 24.94 0.74 36.75
N PRO A 76 26.29 0.70 36.71
CA PRO A 76 27.08 -0.16 35.80
C PRO A 76 27.84 -1.34 36.47
N ASP A 77 28.44 -2.19 35.61
CA ASP A 77 29.59 -3.11 35.79
C ASP A 77 29.94 -3.66 37.19
N LYS A 78 29.90 -5.00 37.30
CA LYS A 78 31.02 -5.84 37.79
C LYS A 78 30.76 -7.35 37.59
N CYS A 79 31.81 -8.01 37.13
CA CYS A 79 31.99 -9.45 36.93
C CYS A 79 32.18 -10.18 38.27
N SER A 80 31.57 -11.38 38.44
CA SER A 80 32.19 -12.57 39.08
C SER A 80 31.20 -13.74 39.26
N THR A 81 31.46 -14.85 38.56
CA THR A 81 31.80 -16.18 39.13
C THR A 81 30.79 -16.94 40.03
N GLU A 82 30.20 -18.00 39.43
CA GLU A 82 30.03 -19.39 39.91
C GLU A 82 28.90 -19.83 40.89
N VAL A 83 28.12 -20.81 40.39
CA VAL A 83 27.78 -22.14 40.96
C VAL A 83 26.54 -22.37 41.88
N ASP A 84 25.70 -23.26 41.33
CA ASP A 84 24.84 -24.35 41.84
C ASP A 84 23.58 -24.20 42.72
N LYS A 85 22.50 -24.78 42.13
CA LYS A 85 21.49 -25.74 42.64
C LYS A 85 20.72 -25.48 43.93
N SER A 86 19.40 -25.49 43.81
CA SER A 86 18.53 -26.52 44.45
C SER A 86 17.10 -26.43 43.92
N GLU A 87 16.52 -27.60 43.68
CA GLU A 87 15.11 -27.83 43.33
C GLU A 87 14.21 -27.44 44.51
N ASP A 88 12.98 -26.98 44.25
CA ASP A 88 11.83 -27.56 44.93
C ASP A 88 10.49 -27.17 44.28
N LEU A 89 9.71 -28.23 44.06
CA LEU A 89 8.33 -28.22 43.60
C LEU A 89 7.43 -27.52 44.64
N LYS A 90 6.72 -26.47 44.22
CA LYS A 90 5.41 -26.15 44.79
C LYS A 90 4.39 -26.01 43.67
N GLU A 91 3.67 -27.10 43.50
CA GLU A 91 2.31 -27.18 42.98
C GLU A 91 1.47 -26.02 43.56
N LYS A 92 0.97 -25.16 42.67
CA LYS A 92 -0.15 -24.27 42.96
C LYS A 92 -1.18 -24.38 41.85
N GLN A 93 -2.29 -25.03 42.19
CA GLN A 93 -3.60 -24.87 41.55
C GLN A 93 -4.00 -23.37 41.48
N PRO A 94 -4.91 -23.01 40.56
CA PRO A 94 -4.98 -21.67 39.98
C PRO A 94 -5.57 -20.68 40.98
N GLU A 95 -4.73 -19.77 41.47
CA GLU A 95 -5.22 -18.57 42.13
C GLU A 95 -5.76 -17.62 41.05
N ASP A 96 -7.08 -17.54 41.03
CA ASP A 96 -7.87 -16.45 40.49
C ASP A 96 -7.20 -15.09 40.80
N ASN A 97 -7.26 -14.18 39.82
CA ASN A 97 -6.98 -12.75 39.97
C ASN A 97 -5.54 -12.23 39.77
N GLU A 98 -4.79 -12.84 38.86
CA GLU A 98 -3.83 -12.08 38.06
C GLU A 98 -4.52 -11.59 36.78
N GLN A 99 -5.25 -10.45 36.82
CA GLN A 99 -5.49 -9.71 35.58
C GLN A 99 -4.16 -9.16 35.08
N GLY A 100 -3.37 -10.02 34.44
CA GLY A 100 -2.15 -9.65 33.77
C GLY A 100 -2.46 -8.67 32.64
N SER A 101 -1.56 -7.69 32.44
CA SER A 101 -1.53 -6.85 31.25
C SER A 101 -1.82 -7.66 29.98
N GLY A 102 -2.87 -7.33 29.26
CA GLY A 102 -3.33 -8.21 28.20
C GLY A 102 -4.56 -7.74 27.44
N TRP A 103 -4.97 -8.59 26.50
CA TRP A 103 -6.19 -8.43 25.73
C TRP A 103 -7.31 -9.20 26.37
N THR A 104 -8.43 -8.54 26.62
CA THR A 104 -9.63 -9.16 27.17
C THR A 104 -10.78 -8.91 26.19
N PRO A 105 -11.49 -9.93 25.68
CA PRO A 105 -11.20 -11.37 25.72
C PRO A 105 -10.18 -11.83 24.66
N VAL A 106 -9.32 -12.81 25.01
CA VAL A 106 -8.23 -13.31 24.15
C VAL A 106 -8.74 -13.98 22.88
N LEU A 107 -9.86 -14.71 22.95
CA LEU A 107 -10.44 -15.42 21.81
C LEU A 107 -10.83 -14.46 20.69
N VAL A 108 -11.51 -13.36 21.04
CA VAL A 108 -11.92 -12.32 20.09
C VAL A 108 -10.70 -11.61 19.52
N ARG A 109 -9.65 -11.38 20.33
CA ARG A 109 -8.40 -10.78 19.82
C ARG A 109 -7.72 -11.62 18.74
N ARG A 110 -7.74 -12.95 18.84
CA ARG A 110 -7.13 -13.85 17.83
C ARG A 110 -7.81 -13.76 16.48
N GLN A 111 -9.10 -13.40 16.46
CA GLN A 111 -9.90 -13.26 15.25
C GLN A 111 -9.61 -11.94 14.49
N LEU A 112 -8.89 -11.00 15.11
CA LEU A 112 -8.57 -9.70 14.54
C LEU A 112 -7.08 -9.59 14.22
N ALA A 113 -6.76 -8.87 13.14
CA ALA A 113 -5.41 -8.39 12.84
C ALA A 113 -5.36 -6.88 13.06
N ILE A 114 -4.57 -6.39 14.02
CA ILE A 114 -4.53 -4.97 14.38
C ILE A 114 -3.16 -4.40 14.04
N GLY A 115 -3.16 -3.37 13.19
CA GLY A 115 -1.96 -2.69 12.74
C GLY A 115 -1.45 -3.22 11.41
N VAL A 116 -0.67 -2.37 10.72
CA VAL A 116 -0.25 -2.59 9.34
C VAL A 116 0.52 -3.90 9.20
N ASN A 117 1.49 -4.16 10.08
CA ASN A 117 2.33 -5.36 10.02
C ASN A 117 1.56 -6.67 10.27
N GLU A 118 0.52 -6.65 11.10
CA GLU A 118 -0.29 -7.85 11.35
C GLU A 118 -1.21 -8.10 10.17
N VAL A 119 -1.81 -7.04 9.62
CA VAL A 119 -2.65 -7.09 8.42
C VAL A 119 -1.85 -7.57 7.21
N THR A 120 -0.63 -7.09 6.99
CA THR A 120 0.21 -7.55 5.87
C THR A 120 0.52 -9.03 5.98
N ARG A 121 0.99 -9.50 7.14
CA ARG A 121 1.28 -10.93 7.39
C ARG A 121 0.05 -11.80 7.17
N ALA A 122 -1.12 -11.34 7.61
CA ALA A 122 -2.37 -12.08 7.43
C ALA A 122 -2.86 -12.08 5.97
N LEU A 123 -2.64 -10.99 5.22
CA LEU A 123 -2.89 -10.96 3.76
C LEU A 123 -1.96 -11.91 3.00
N GLU A 124 -0.67 -11.96 3.35
CA GLU A 124 0.31 -12.87 2.75
C GLU A 124 -0.09 -14.34 2.90
N ARG A 125 -0.65 -14.69 4.07
CA ARG A 125 -1.17 -16.02 4.41
C ARG A 125 -2.58 -16.30 3.91
N ASN A 126 -3.23 -15.33 3.27
CA ASN A 126 -4.63 -15.43 2.83
C ASN A 126 -5.61 -15.76 3.98
N GLU A 127 -5.37 -15.19 5.16
CA GLU A 127 -6.16 -15.44 6.38
C GLU A 127 -7.27 -14.39 6.59
N LEU A 128 -7.35 -13.33 5.79
CA LEU A 128 -8.30 -12.22 5.99
C LEU A 128 -9.55 -12.32 5.09
N LEU A 129 -10.68 -11.84 5.63
CA LEU A 129 -11.96 -11.65 4.93
C LEU A 129 -12.18 -10.19 4.51
N LEU A 130 -11.80 -9.25 5.37
CA LEU A 130 -12.04 -7.82 5.17
C LEU A 130 -10.88 -7.04 5.78
N VAL A 131 -10.46 -5.99 5.08
CA VAL A 131 -9.42 -5.06 5.57
C VAL A 131 -9.94 -3.63 5.57
N LEU A 132 -9.82 -2.97 6.71
CA LEU A 132 -10.17 -1.57 6.90
C LEU A 132 -8.92 -0.78 7.25
N VAL A 133 -8.69 0.29 6.51
CA VAL A 133 -7.50 1.14 6.65
C VAL A 133 -7.92 2.56 7.02
N CYS A 134 -7.23 3.18 7.97
CA CYS A 134 -7.51 4.55 8.34
C CYS A 134 -6.90 5.56 7.35
N LYS A 135 -7.66 6.59 6.97
CA LYS A 135 -7.15 7.72 6.15
C LYS A 135 -6.16 8.63 6.90
N SER A 136 -6.08 8.55 8.23
CA SER A 136 -5.19 9.39 9.04
C SER A 136 -3.71 8.96 9.02
N ALA A 137 -3.38 7.82 8.38
CA ALA A 137 -2.02 7.31 8.31
C ALA A 137 -1.09 8.26 7.52
N LYS A 138 -0.02 8.72 8.17
CA LYS A 138 1.04 9.54 7.56
C LYS A 138 2.40 8.88 7.83
N PRO A 139 3.23 8.63 6.79
CA PRO A 139 2.98 8.83 5.36
C PRO A 139 2.02 7.79 4.75
N ALA A 140 1.29 8.18 3.70
CA ALA A 140 0.32 7.33 2.99
C ALA A 140 0.94 6.07 2.37
N ILE A 141 2.26 6.07 2.12
CA ILE A 141 2.96 4.91 1.58
C ILE A 141 2.88 3.69 2.51
N ILE A 142 2.74 3.91 3.81
CA ILE A 142 2.59 2.84 4.82
C ILE A 142 1.32 2.03 4.57
N THR A 143 0.29 2.59 3.96
CA THR A 143 -0.95 1.85 3.69
C THR A 143 -1.13 1.50 2.22
N SER A 144 -0.45 2.20 1.31
CA SER A 144 -0.57 2.00 -0.15
C SER A 144 -0.35 0.55 -0.61
N HIS A 145 0.61 -0.16 0.00
CA HIS A 145 0.93 -1.54 -0.39
C HIS A 145 -0.20 -2.53 -0.07
N LEU A 146 -1.07 -2.21 0.88
CA LEU A 146 -2.23 -3.06 1.21
C LEU A 146 -3.19 -3.16 0.03
N ILE A 147 -3.28 -2.15 -0.83
CA ILE A 147 -4.16 -2.16 -2.01
C ILE A 147 -3.75 -3.31 -2.96
N GLN A 148 -2.46 -3.39 -3.27
CA GLN A 148 -1.92 -4.44 -4.15
C GLN A 148 -2.08 -5.83 -3.52
N LEU A 149 -1.74 -5.97 -2.23
CA LEU A 149 -1.85 -7.24 -1.52
C LEU A 149 -3.30 -7.74 -1.45
N SER A 150 -4.23 -6.85 -1.10
CA SER A 150 -5.66 -7.15 -1.05
C SER A 150 -6.21 -7.53 -2.43
N SER A 151 -5.86 -6.78 -3.48
CA SER A 151 -6.25 -7.10 -4.85
C SER A 151 -5.73 -8.48 -5.29
N SER A 152 -4.48 -8.83 -4.96
CA SER A 152 -3.89 -10.14 -5.30
C SER A 152 -4.59 -11.34 -4.66
N ARG A 153 -5.21 -11.14 -3.50
CA ARG A 153 -5.92 -12.21 -2.76
C ARG A 153 -7.43 -12.08 -2.86
N SER A 154 -7.94 -11.17 -3.69
CA SER A 154 -9.38 -10.90 -3.83
C SER A 154 -10.07 -10.58 -2.50
N VAL A 155 -9.35 -9.90 -1.58
CA VAL A 155 -9.89 -9.49 -0.28
C VAL A 155 -10.43 -8.05 -0.40
N PRO A 156 -11.71 -7.79 -0.07
CA PRO A 156 -12.25 -6.44 -0.06
C PRO A 156 -11.49 -5.60 0.96
N ALA A 157 -11.01 -4.43 0.53
CA ALA A 157 -10.33 -3.52 1.41
C ALA A 157 -10.74 -2.08 1.14
N CYS A 158 -10.99 -1.33 2.22
CA CYS A 158 -11.50 0.03 2.14
C CYS A 158 -10.70 0.97 3.01
N GLN A 159 -10.58 2.22 2.56
CA GLN A 159 -10.10 3.31 3.39
C GLN A 159 -11.28 4.01 4.07
N VAL A 160 -11.27 4.02 5.40
CA VAL A 160 -12.29 4.69 6.22
C VAL A 160 -11.61 5.81 7.00
N PRO A 161 -11.98 7.09 6.83
CA PRO A 161 -11.46 8.17 7.65
C PRO A 161 -12.02 8.07 9.07
N ARG A 162 -11.28 8.63 10.04
CA ARG A 162 -11.66 8.63 11.46
C ARG A 162 -11.80 7.26 12.11
N LEU A 163 -11.46 6.17 11.41
CA LEU A 163 -11.42 4.81 11.96
C LEU A 163 -10.61 4.73 13.27
N SER A 164 -9.45 5.39 13.31
CA SER A 164 -8.62 5.43 14.50
C SER A 164 -9.26 6.22 15.64
N GLU A 165 -9.98 7.30 15.34
CA GLU A 165 -10.60 8.17 16.35
C GLU A 165 -11.77 7.48 17.03
N THR A 166 -12.54 6.66 16.30
CA THR A 166 -13.72 5.97 16.81
C THR A 166 -13.37 4.64 17.48
N LEU A 167 -12.49 3.83 16.88
CA LEU A 167 -12.21 2.48 17.36
C LEU A 167 -11.08 2.41 18.38
N ALA A 168 -10.04 3.24 18.26
CA ALA A 168 -8.92 3.19 19.21
C ALA A 168 -9.33 3.41 20.67
N PRO A 169 -10.20 4.38 21.02
CA PRO A 169 -10.63 4.56 22.42
C PRO A 169 -11.45 3.38 22.94
N VAL A 170 -12.29 2.76 22.09
CA VAL A 170 -13.11 1.59 22.49
C VAL A 170 -12.22 0.38 22.79
N ILE A 171 -11.16 0.20 22.01
CA ILE A 171 -10.25 -0.95 22.11
C ILE A 171 -9.17 -0.72 23.21
N GLY A 172 -9.01 0.50 23.71
CA GLY A 172 -7.93 0.84 24.65
C GLY A 172 -6.56 0.99 23.97
N LEU A 173 -6.55 1.37 22.69
CA LEU A 173 -5.33 1.66 21.92
C LEU A 173 -5.16 3.16 21.69
N LYS A 174 -3.93 3.60 21.39
CA LYS A 174 -3.66 4.98 20.99
C LYS A 174 -4.20 5.27 19.58
N CYS A 175 -3.84 4.42 18.62
CA CYS A 175 -4.22 4.57 17.22
C CYS A 175 -4.38 3.18 16.58
N VAL A 176 -5.36 3.04 15.69
CA VAL A 176 -5.54 1.86 14.82
C VAL A 176 -5.45 2.33 13.37
N LEU A 177 -4.33 2.05 12.70
CA LEU A 177 -4.11 2.46 11.32
C LEU A 177 -4.66 1.47 10.30
N ALA A 178 -4.65 0.18 10.63
CA ALA A 178 -5.19 -0.89 9.82
C ALA A 178 -5.84 -1.92 10.74
N LEU A 179 -6.96 -2.47 10.29
CA LEU A 179 -7.74 -3.49 10.96
C LEU A 179 -8.10 -4.55 9.93
N GLY A 180 -7.86 -5.82 10.25
CA GLY A 180 -8.24 -6.96 9.43
C GLY A 180 -9.10 -7.93 10.21
N PHE A 181 -10.10 -8.51 9.55
CA PHE A 181 -10.92 -9.58 10.10
C PHE A 181 -10.46 -10.91 9.52
N ARG A 182 -10.09 -11.87 10.37
CA ARG A 182 -9.65 -13.19 9.92
C ARG A 182 -10.82 -14.05 9.45
N LYS A 183 -10.54 -15.06 8.62
CA LYS A 183 -11.52 -16.05 8.16
C LYS A 183 -12.13 -16.86 9.30
N ASP A 184 -11.35 -17.10 10.35
CA ASP A 184 -11.80 -17.82 11.55
C ASP A 184 -12.61 -16.94 12.52
N THR A 185 -13.05 -15.75 12.07
CA THR A 185 -13.89 -14.87 12.88
C THR A 185 -15.26 -15.50 13.09
N THR A 186 -15.68 -15.65 14.34
CA THR A 186 -17.04 -16.07 14.69
C THR A 186 -17.84 -14.91 15.29
N ALA A 187 -17.17 -14.01 16.02
CA ALA A 187 -17.82 -12.90 16.70
C ALA A 187 -18.22 -11.73 15.78
N PHE A 188 -17.60 -11.65 14.59
CA PHE A 188 -17.77 -10.52 13.65
C PHE A 188 -18.41 -10.91 12.31
N VAL A 189 -18.92 -12.14 12.18
CA VAL A 189 -19.40 -12.68 10.89
C VAL A 189 -20.52 -11.85 10.30
N GLU A 190 -21.50 -11.47 11.13
CA GLU A 190 -22.66 -10.68 10.70
C GLU A 190 -22.24 -9.31 10.17
N GLU A 191 -21.35 -8.63 10.88
CA GLU A 191 -20.89 -7.31 10.47
C GLU A 191 -20.01 -7.33 9.25
N VAL A 192 -19.11 -8.31 9.16
CA VAL A 192 -18.29 -8.48 7.95
C VAL A 192 -19.19 -8.73 6.75
N LYS A 193 -20.23 -9.57 6.87
CA LYS A 193 -21.21 -9.82 5.80
C LYS A 193 -22.02 -8.57 5.43
N ALA A 194 -22.37 -7.72 6.40
CA ALA A 194 -23.09 -6.47 6.15
C ALA A 194 -22.20 -5.39 5.50
N ILE A 195 -20.91 -5.38 5.81
CA ILE A 195 -19.94 -4.38 5.34
C ILE A 195 -19.40 -4.71 3.95
N ILE A 196 -19.05 -5.97 3.66
CA ILE A 196 -18.48 -6.39 2.36
C ILE A 196 -19.24 -5.84 1.13
N PRO A 197 -20.58 -5.92 1.03
CA PRO A 197 -21.29 -5.44 -0.16
C PRO A 197 -21.24 -3.91 -0.34
N ARG A 198 -20.97 -3.16 0.74
CA ARG A 198 -20.85 -1.69 0.73
C ARG A 198 -19.43 -1.22 0.41
N VAL A 199 -18.45 -2.12 0.47
CA VAL A 199 -17.05 -1.79 0.22
C VAL A 199 -16.80 -1.79 -1.29
N PRO A 200 -16.29 -0.69 -1.86
CA PRO A 200 -15.97 -0.64 -3.27
C PRO A 200 -14.80 -1.58 -3.60
N SER A 201 -14.84 -2.19 -4.79
CA SER A 201 -13.75 -3.02 -5.27
C SER A 201 -12.48 -2.20 -5.52
N LEU A 202 -11.33 -2.80 -5.22
CA LEU A 202 -10.03 -2.22 -5.51
C LEU A 202 -9.57 -2.57 -6.93
N HIS A 203 -9.19 -1.55 -7.69
CA HIS A 203 -8.67 -1.72 -9.04
C HIS A 203 -7.15 -1.48 -9.07
N VAL A 204 -6.40 -2.46 -9.57
CA VAL A 204 -4.95 -2.36 -9.80
C VAL A 204 -4.68 -2.62 -11.29
N PRO A 205 -4.24 -1.61 -12.08
CA PRO A 205 -4.23 -1.66 -13.55
C PRO A 205 -3.41 -2.77 -14.22
N TRP A 206 -2.54 -3.46 -13.51
CA TRP A 206 -1.74 -4.58 -14.05
C TRP A 206 -2.12 -5.93 -13.44
N LEU A 207 -2.96 -5.93 -12.41
CA LEU A 207 -3.40 -7.13 -11.72
C LEU A 207 -4.83 -7.43 -12.17
N HIS A 208 -4.96 -7.79 -13.44
CA HIS A 208 -6.23 -8.24 -14.01
C HIS A 208 -6.50 -9.66 -13.53
N GLY A 209 -7.09 -9.78 -12.34
CA GLY A 209 -7.45 -11.04 -11.72
C GLY A 209 -8.96 -11.23 -11.63
N GLN A 210 -9.58 -11.52 -12.77
CA GLN A 210 -10.86 -12.22 -13.02
C GLN A 210 -11.63 -11.55 -14.18
N PRO A 211 -12.00 -12.28 -15.25
CA PRO A 211 -12.92 -11.81 -16.27
C PRO A 211 -14.33 -11.81 -15.67
N LYS A 212 -14.72 -10.72 -15.01
CA LYS A 212 -16.12 -10.46 -14.71
C LYS A 212 -16.66 -9.48 -15.74
N GLU A 213 -17.13 -10.11 -16.80
CA GLU A 213 -18.10 -9.62 -17.77
C GLU A 213 -17.69 -8.43 -18.63
N ALA A 214 -18.01 -8.59 -19.90
CA ALA A 214 -17.88 -7.60 -20.94
C ALA A 214 -18.22 -6.20 -20.41
N TRP A 215 -17.33 -5.25 -20.68
CA TRP A 215 -17.74 -3.87 -20.84
C TRP A 215 -18.68 -3.82 -22.05
N GLU A 216 -19.94 -4.19 -21.85
CA GLU A 216 -21.04 -3.56 -22.58
C GLU A 216 -21.30 -2.22 -21.90
N ASN A 217 -20.50 -1.23 -22.29
CA ASN A 217 -20.86 0.18 -22.34
C ASN A 217 -20.13 0.66 -23.60
N VAL A 218 -20.76 0.63 -24.77
CA VAL A 218 -21.58 1.75 -25.26
C VAL A 218 -20.98 3.06 -24.79
N ASP A 219 -19.82 3.39 -25.36
CA ASP A 219 -19.34 4.76 -25.47
C ASP A 219 -20.34 5.54 -26.34
N THR A 220 -21.40 6.03 -25.71
CA THR A 220 -22.16 7.18 -26.24
C THR A 220 -21.67 8.40 -25.47
N GLU A 221 -20.45 8.84 -25.77
CA GLU A 221 -20.09 10.23 -25.62
C GLU A 221 -19.86 10.80 -27.01
N SER A 222 -20.91 11.51 -27.44
CA SER A 222 -20.91 12.43 -28.56
C SER A 222 -19.74 13.40 -28.46
N LEU A 223 -18.80 13.32 -29.39
CA LEU A 223 -17.93 14.44 -29.71
C LEU A 223 -18.04 14.71 -31.20
N GLU A 224 -18.80 15.75 -31.49
CA GLU A 224 -18.99 16.35 -32.80
C GLU A 224 -17.63 16.54 -33.49
N SER A 225 -17.44 15.83 -34.59
CA SER A 225 -16.41 16.13 -35.57
C SER A 225 -17.01 15.84 -36.95
N GLN A 226 -17.76 16.83 -37.44
CA GLN A 226 -17.79 17.05 -38.88
C GLN A 226 -16.38 17.50 -39.25
N ASP A 227 -15.66 16.64 -39.97
CA ASP A 227 -14.95 17.02 -41.19
C ASP A 227 -14.45 15.73 -41.86
N LYS A 228 -15.16 15.34 -42.91
CA LYS A 228 -14.79 14.30 -43.85
C LYS A 228 -14.07 14.95 -45.03
N GLU A 229 -12.83 14.56 -45.29
CA GLU A 229 -12.27 14.49 -46.65
C GLU A 229 -11.09 13.50 -46.61
N ILE A 230 -11.34 12.21 -46.87
CA ILE A 230 -11.10 11.52 -48.14
C ILE A 230 -9.63 11.61 -48.58
N LEU A 231 -8.92 10.49 -48.46
CA LEU A 231 -8.11 9.85 -49.52
C LEU A 231 -7.44 8.57 -48.98
N GLU A 232 -7.83 7.43 -49.57
CA GLU A 232 -6.93 6.37 -50.09
C GLU A 232 -5.93 5.69 -49.13
N THR A 233 -5.82 4.37 -49.01
CA THR A 233 -6.03 3.25 -49.95
C THR A 233 -6.13 1.93 -49.16
N SER A 234 -6.89 1.00 -49.74
CA SER A 234 -7.09 -0.43 -49.44
C SER A 234 -5.83 -1.27 -49.16
N PHE A 235 -5.96 -2.26 -48.25
CA PHE A 235 -5.82 -3.69 -48.61
C PHE A 235 -6.33 -4.58 -47.45
N GLU A 236 -7.37 -5.37 -47.70
CA GLU A 236 -7.68 -6.58 -46.92
C GLU A 236 -6.75 -7.70 -47.38
N ASP A 237 -6.22 -8.49 -46.43
CA ASP A 237 -6.04 -9.91 -46.71
C ASP A 237 -6.34 -10.75 -45.46
N LEU A 238 -7.43 -11.50 -45.57
CA LEU A 238 -7.94 -12.46 -44.61
C LEU A 238 -7.31 -13.82 -44.91
N SER A 239 -6.18 -14.15 -44.28
CA SER A 239 -5.67 -15.54 -44.30
C SER A 239 -5.93 -16.25 -42.97
N LYS A 240 -6.94 -17.11 -43.00
CA LYS A 240 -7.34 -18.07 -41.96
C LYS A 240 -6.22 -19.06 -41.66
N HIS A 241 -5.90 -19.30 -40.38
CA HIS A 241 -5.32 -20.57 -39.94
C HIS A 241 -6.01 -21.11 -38.69
N LYS A 242 -6.55 -22.32 -38.85
CA LYS A 242 -7.21 -23.17 -37.86
C LYS A 242 -6.19 -24.10 -37.16
N LYS A 243 -6.51 -24.47 -35.91
CA LYS A 243 -6.00 -25.57 -35.03
C LYS A 243 -4.79 -25.17 -34.15
N LYS A 244 -4.67 -25.56 -32.88
CA LYS A 244 -5.32 -26.63 -32.07
C LYS A 244 -5.15 -26.29 -30.57
N LEU A 245 -6.13 -26.66 -29.74
CA LEU A 245 -6.11 -26.62 -28.28
C LEU A 245 -5.06 -27.59 -27.72
N VAL A 246 -4.12 -27.09 -26.89
CA VAL A 246 -3.38 -27.87 -25.89
C VAL A 246 -3.25 -27.03 -24.62
N GLU A 247 -3.52 -27.70 -23.52
CA GLU A 247 -3.65 -27.27 -22.13
C GLU A 247 -2.33 -26.78 -21.51
N GLY A 248 -2.44 -25.76 -20.64
CA GLY A 248 -1.55 -25.64 -19.49
C GLY A 248 -0.23 -24.87 -19.67
N GLN A 249 -0.29 -23.58 -19.97
CA GLN A 249 0.61 -22.51 -19.46
C GLN A 249 0.22 -21.19 -20.13
N GLN A 250 -0.27 -20.21 -19.37
CA GLN A 250 -0.48 -18.86 -19.88
C GLN A 250 0.89 -18.25 -20.21
N ALA A 251 1.31 -18.42 -21.46
CA ALA A 251 2.47 -17.72 -22.00
C ALA A 251 2.12 -16.22 -22.05
N VAL A 252 2.76 -15.43 -21.20
CA VAL A 252 2.67 -13.97 -21.25
C VAL A 252 3.31 -13.52 -22.57
N VAL A 253 2.47 -13.21 -23.56
CA VAL A 253 2.93 -12.66 -24.85
C VAL A 253 3.27 -11.19 -24.63
N LEU A 254 4.57 -10.90 -24.49
CA LEU A 254 5.06 -9.52 -24.40
C LEU A 254 4.87 -8.83 -25.76
N GLN A 255 4.14 -7.72 -25.79
CA GLN A 255 4.05 -6.89 -26.98
C GLN A 255 5.34 -6.05 -27.11
N PRO A 256 5.96 -5.99 -28.30
CA PRO A 256 7.12 -5.16 -28.52
C PRO A 256 6.72 -3.67 -28.44
N LEU A 257 7.34 -2.94 -27.53
CA LEU A 257 7.14 -1.49 -27.42
C LEU A 257 7.70 -0.79 -28.65
N LYS A 258 6.83 -0.10 -29.40
CA LYS A 258 7.24 0.79 -30.51
C LYS A 258 7.82 2.08 -29.94
N ILE A 259 9.14 2.17 -29.87
CA ILE A 259 9.83 3.39 -29.44
C ILE A 259 9.63 4.46 -30.52
N LYS A 260 8.80 5.48 -30.25
CA LYS A 260 8.51 6.57 -31.20
C LYS A 260 9.75 7.43 -31.51
N LYS A 261 10.62 7.67 -30.52
CA LYS A 261 11.81 8.51 -30.69
C LYS A 261 12.84 8.20 -29.61
N VAL A 262 14.04 7.77 -30.01
CA VAL A 262 15.20 7.65 -29.11
C VAL A 262 15.92 8.99 -29.13
N ILE A 263 15.86 9.75 -28.03
CA ILE A 263 16.63 10.99 -27.88
C ILE A 263 18.01 10.62 -27.30
N PRO A 264 19.11 10.85 -28.03
CA PRO A 264 20.45 10.55 -27.54
C PRO A 264 20.76 11.35 -26.27
N ASN A 265 21.38 10.71 -25.28
CA ASN A 265 21.85 11.40 -24.08
C ASN A 265 22.90 12.47 -24.46
N PRO A 266 22.62 13.77 -24.23
CA PRO A 266 23.50 14.86 -24.66
C PRO A 266 24.85 14.89 -23.91
N SER A 267 24.95 14.21 -22.77
CA SER A 267 26.21 14.13 -21.99
C SER A 267 27.16 13.00 -22.44
N LYS A 268 26.75 12.17 -23.42
CA LYS A 268 27.56 11.03 -23.88
C LYS A 268 28.25 11.34 -25.20
N ILE A 269 29.54 11.68 -25.13
CA ILE A 269 30.41 11.82 -26.32
C ILE A 269 30.54 10.44 -26.99
N ARG A 270 30.04 10.31 -28.22
CA ARG A 270 30.15 9.06 -29.00
C ARG A 270 31.52 9.00 -29.66
N LYS A 271 32.18 7.84 -29.56
CA LYS A 271 33.39 7.58 -30.34
C LYS A 271 33.02 7.55 -31.84
N PRO A 272 33.81 8.16 -32.73
CA PRO A 272 33.57 8.07 -34.16
C PRO A 272 33.60 6.60 -34.61
N PRO A 273 32.77 6.20 -35.58
CA PRO A 273 32.79 4.85 -36.11
C PRO A 273 34.18 4.57 -36.72
N LYS A 274 34.75 3.39 -36.41
CA LYS A 274 36.02 2.94 -37.00
C LYS A 274 35.83 2.87 -38.52
N SER A 275 36.56 3.70 -39.27
CA SER A 275 36.59 3.61 -40.73
C SER A 275 37.08 2.23 -41.15
N LYS A 276 36.31 1.57 -42.03
CA LYS A 276 36.77 0.36 -42.72
C LYS A 276 37.94 0.76 -43.62
N LYS A 277 39.08 0.06 -43.49
CA LYS A 277 40.23 0.23 -44.39
C LYS A 277 39.77 0.01 -45.85
N PRO A 278 40.12 0.87 -46.81
CA PRO A 278 39.88 0.58 -48.21
C PRO A 278 40.79 -0.58 -48.63
N THR A 279 40.19 -1.65 -49.16
CA THR A 279 40.90 -2.68 -49.92
C THR A 279 41.43 -2.04 -51.20
N SER A 280 42.76 -1.92 -51.33
CA SER A 280 43.39 -1.56 -52.60
C SER A 280 43.17 -2.69 -53.61
N LYS A 281 42.80 -2.31 -54.82
CA LYS A 281 42.87 -3.17 -56.01
C LYS A 281 44.32 -3.40 -56.41
#